data_AF-A0A3B8TLX3-F1
#
_entry.id   AF-A0A3B8TLX3-F1
#
_cell.length_a   1.000
_cell.length_b   1.000
_cell.length_c   1.000
_cell.angle_alpha   90.00
_cell.angle_beta   90.00
_cell.angle_gamma   90.00
#
_symmetry.space_group_name_H-M   'P 1'
#
loop_
_entity.id
_entity.type
_entity.pdbx_description
1 polymer ?
#
loop_
_entity_poly.entity_id
_entity_poly.type
_entity_poly.pdbx_seq_one_letter_code
_entity_poly.pdbx_strand_id
1 'polypeptide(L)'
;MYIVSLILQLVKSDFILYKQSSKKPIVVNEKINSSLLKRCQDHWYHKRDIKWNSKSSWLQKFSLSKSNDFDALFIHIPKTGGTSFKFNVLYNDQLKKKVAIYHLFRYPPQNEKRINFFKIDQIKFSLVRDPVDTVISVYNHFNHIMNMSFTHFYRRYFDMQTKFLLGYDLLDVHSVTNTEFFWLENQVKEGNLILGDVTTSSVNAIYKVLELNPKEVDDYILNRKVDSIKSRSNIKPEQLEEIRTLNQMDFLLLGLV
;
A
#
# COMPACT_ATOMS: atom_id res chain seq x y z
N MET A 1 -32.01 -13.80 -17.05
CA MET A 1 -30.97 -14.21 -18.01
C MET A 1 -30.45 -13.02 -18.86
N TYR A 2 -30.28 -11.83 -18.28
CA TYR A 2 -29.81 -10.61 -18.99
C TYR A 2 -28.60 -9.92 -18.31
N ILE A 3 -28.25 -10.31 -17.07
CA ILE A 3 -27.14 -9.70 -16.32
C ILE A 3 -25.78 -10.37 -16.62
N VAL A 4 -25.79 -11.62 -17.09
CA VAL A 4 -24.57 -12.40 -17.35
C VAL A 4 -23.93 -12.06 -18.71
N SER A 5 -24.73 -11.54 -19.66
CA SER A 5 -24.26 -11.20 -21.01
C SER A 5 -23.39 -9.94 -21.06
N LEU A 6 -23.63 -8.97 -20.15
CA LEU A 6 -22.85 -7.72 -20.12
C LEU A 6 -21.41 -7.89 -19.59
N ILE A 7 -21.12 -9.02 -18.94
CA ILE A 7 -19.83 -9.29 -18.31
C ILE A 7 -18.80 -9.87 -19.32
N LEU A 8 -19.26 -10.39 -20.47
CA LEU A 8 -18.42 -11.15 -21.40
C LEU A 8 -18.04 -10.44 -22.71
N GLN A 9 -18.24 -9.13 -22.81
CA GLN A 9 -17.75 -8.32 -23.94
C GLN A 9 -16.90 -7.11 -23.50
N LEU A 10 -16.19 -7.22 -22.37
CA LEU A 10 -15.19 -6.22 -22.00
C LEU A 10 -13.97 -6.38 -22.92
N VAL A 11 -13.88 -5.48 -23.89
CA VAL A 11 -12.69 -5.24 -24.69
C VAL A 11 -11.52 -4.97 -23.73
N LYS A 12 -10.29 -5.38 -24.09
CA LYS A 12 -9.06 -5.27 -23.28
C LYS A 12 -8.72 -3.85 -22.74
N SER A 13 -9.53 -2.83 -23.03
CA SER A 13 -9.41 -1.43 -22.65
C SER A 13 -10.36 -0.96 -21.55
N ASP A 14 -11.32 -1.79 -21.12
CA ASP A 14 -12.42 -1.33 -20.27
C ASP A 14 -12.13 -1.61 -18.79
N PHE A 15 -12.20 -0.55 -17.97
CA PHE A 15 -12.08 -0.65 -16.52
C PHE A 15 -13.45 -0.58 -15.86
N ILE A 16 -13.64 -1.32 -14.76
CA ILE A 16 -14.85 -1.24 -13.94
C ILE A 16 -14.49 -0.69 -12.57
N LEU A 17 -15.12 0.43 -12.22
CA LEU A 17 -15.03 1.06 -10.91
C LEU A 17 -16.35 0.93 -10.17
N TYR A 18 -16.28 1.07 -8.84
CA TYR A 18 -17.44 1.24 -7.96
C TYR A 18 -17.17 2.40 -7.02
N LYS A 19 -18.21 3.03 -6.47
CA LYS A 19 -18.05 3.94 -5.33
C LYS A 19 -18.28 3.18 -4.04
N GLN A 20 -17.68 3.62 -2.94
CA GLN A 20 -17.90 2.98 -1.63
C GLN A 20 -19.39 2.99 -1.24
N SER A 21 -20.08 4.08 -1.55
CA SER A 21 -21.51 4.26 -1.31
C SER A 21 -22.44 3.52 -2.29
N SER A 22 -21.91 2.90 -3.35
CA SER A 22 -22.75 2.36 -4.43
C SER A 22 -22.23 1.05 -5.02
N LYS A 23 -23.14 0.10 -5.21
CA LYS A 23 -22.86 -1.16 -5.90
C LYS A 23 -22.99 -1.05 -7.43
N LYS A 24 -23.38 0.11 -7.96
CA LYS A 24 -23.55 0.31 -9.41
C LYS A 24 -22.17 0.35 -10.08
N PRO A 25 -21.91 -0.49 -11.09
CA PRO A 25 -20.64 -0.45 -11.82
C PRO A 25 -20.53 0.85 -12.64
N ILE A 26 -19.33 1.39 -12.69
CA ILE A 26 -18.93 2.52 -13.52
C ILE A 26 -17.96 1.96 -14.56
N VAL A 27 -18.41 1.88 -15.81
CA VAL A 27 -17.58 1.46 -16.94
C VAL A 27 -16.74 2.65 -17.37
N VAL A 28 -15.44 2.44 -17.52
CA VAL A 28 -14.47 3.46 -17.93
C VAL A 28 -13.74 2.96 -19.17
N ASN A 29 -13.90 3.69 -20.28
CA ASN A 29 -13.21 3.45 -21.55
C ASN A 29 -13.09 4.77 -22.34
N GLU A 30 -12.65 4.70 -23.60
CA GLU A 30 -12.43 5.90 -24.42
C GLU A 30 -13.73 6.69 -24.71
N LYS A 31 -14.89 6.02 -24.65
CA LYS A 31 -16.21 6.61 -24.94
C LYS A 31 -16.98 7.00 -23.68
N ILE A 32 -16.82 6.25 -22.60
CA ILE A 32 -17.61 6.35 -21.36
C ILE A 32 -16.67 6.65 -20.19
N ASN A 33 -16.96 7.71 -19.43
CA ASN A 33 -16.12 8.16 -18.31
C ASN A 33 -14.63 8.34 -18.69
N SER A 34 -14.37 8.84 -19.91
CA SER A 34 -13.03 8.94 -20.49
C SER A 34 -12.07 9.81 -19.67
N SER A 35 -12.58 10.76 -18.87
CA SER A 35 -11.79 11.52 -17.90
C SER A 35 -11.11 10.63 -16.85
N LEU A 36 -11.72 9.51 -16.45
CA LEU A 36 -11.15 8.55 -15.50
C LEU A 36 -10.18 7.56 -16.18
N LEU A 37 -10.22 7.44 -17.51
CA LEU A 37 -9.45 6.43 -18.23
C LEU A 37 -7.95 6.61 -18.01
N LYS A 38 -7.46 7.85 -18.06
CA LYS A 38 -6.05 8.16 -17.83
C LYS A 38 -5.61 7.72 -16.43
N ARG A 39 -6.43 7.96 -15.41
CA ARG A 39 -6.15 7.53 -14.03
C ARG A 39 -6.16 6.01 -13.88
N CYS A 40 -7.10 5.33 -14.54
CA CYS A 40 -7.13 3.85 -14.58
C CYS A 40 -5.87 3.28 -15.22
N GLN A 41 -5.44 3.85 -16.34
CA GLN A 41 -4.21 3.46 -17.01
C GLN A 41 -2.98 3.78 -16.14
N ASP A 42 -2.91 4.96 -15.55
CA ASP A 42 -1.78 5.35 -14.71
C ASP A 42 -1.67 4.46 -13.47
N HIS A 43 -2.80 4.00 -12.92
CA HIS A 43 -2.83 3.03 -11.84
C HIS A 43 -2.43 1.63 -12.27
N TRP A 44 -3.00 1.13 -13.36
CA TRP A 44 -2.73 -0.21 -13.86
C TRP A 44 -1.29 -0.38 -14.32
N TYR A 45 -0.72 0.65 -14.93
CA TYR A 45 0.64 0.65 -15.48
C TYR A 45 1.66 1.35 -14.58
N HIS A 46 1.26 1.87 -13.42
CA HIS A 46 2.11 2.63 -12.48
C HIS A 46 2.87 3.81 -13.15
N LYS A 47 2.25 4.50 -14.12
CA LYS A 47 2.93 5.54 -14.94
C LYS A 47 3.25 6.83 -14.18
N ARG A 48 2.50 7.14 -13.12
CA ARG A 48 2.74 8.30 -12.23
C ARG A 48 3.61 7.96 -11.02
N ASP A 49 4.07 6.70 -10.88
CA ASP A 49 4.95 6.32 -9.76
C ASP A 49 6.36 6.86 -10.01
N ILE A 50 6.74 7.92 -9.29
CA ILE A 50 8.15 8.34 -9.22
C ILE A 50 8.87 7.33 -8.32
N LYS A 51 9.56 6.36 -8.93
CA LYS A 51 10.20 5.25 -8.22
C LYS A 51 11.45 5.74 -7.49
N TRP A 52 11.44 5.66 -6.16
CA TRP A 52 12.63 5.88 -5.35
C TRP A 52 13.48 4.60 -5.30
N ASN A 53 14.47 4.48 -6.19
CA ASN A 53 15.41 3.35 -6.23
C ASN A 53 16.68 3.66 -5.43
N SER A 54 17.01 2.80 -4.46
CA SER A 54 18.36 2.73 -3.90
C SER A 54 19.31 2.13 -4.94
N LYS A 55 20.55 2.63 -4.99
CA LYS A 55 21.56 2.19 -5.96
C LYS A 55 21.96 0.73 -5.71
N SER A 56 21.48 -0.21 -6.54
CA SER A 56 22.22 -1.39 -7.04
C SER A 56 21.33 -2.24 -7.97
N SER A 57 21.81 -2.52 -9.18
CA SER A 57 21.06 -3.13 -10.29
C SER A 57 20.97 -4.66 -10.23
N TRP A 58 19.96 -5.21 -10.93
CA TRP A 58 20.22 -6.23 -11.97
C TRP A 58 19.16 -6.20 -13.07
N LEU A 59 19.01 -5.03 -13.70
CA LEU A 59 18.42 -4.74 -15.02
C LEU A 59 17.72 -3.38 -14.93
N GLN A 60 18.51 -2.34 -15.14
CA GLN A 60 17.99 -1.03 -15.49
C GLN A 60 17.07 -1.18 -16.70
N LYS A 61 15.79 -0.84 -16.54
CA LYS A 61 15.00 -0.31 -17.65
C LYS A 61 14.76 1.16 -17.40
N PHE A 62 15.62 1.93 -18.07
CA PHE A 62 15.44 3.26 -18.63
C PHE A 62 15.09 4.41 -17.68
N SER A 63 16.16 5.15 -17.37
CA SER A 63 16.20 6.61 -17.25
C SER A 63 14.97 7.29 -16.63
N LEU A 64 14.95 7.35 -15.30
CA LEU A 64 14.60 8.59 -14.61
C LEU A 64 15.72 8.84 -13.63
N SER A 65 16.53 9.85 -13.94
CA SER A 65 17.57 10.40 -13.09
C SER A 65 17.06 10.58 -11.67
N LYS A 66 17.95 10.40 -10.68
CA LYS A 66 17.83 11.04 -9.38
C LYS A 66 17.39 12.50 -9.57
N SER A 67 16.12 12.79 -9.44
CA SER A 67 15.69 14.14 -9.13
C SER A 67 15.09 14.05 -7.75
N ASN A 68 15.64 14.82 -6.82
CA ASN A 68 14.95 15.21 -5.59
C ASN A 68 13.72 16.11 -5.92
N ASP A 69 13.11 15.95 -7.10
CA ASP A 69 11.99 16.73 -7.64
C ASP A 69 10.66 16.05 -7.25
N PHE A 70 10.55 15.73 -5.98
CA PHE A 70 9.28 15.37 -5.37
C PHE A 70 9.18 16.11 -4.05
N ASP A 71 7.95 16.39 -3.64
CA ASP A 71 7.66 17.11 -2.41
C ASP A 71 7.53 16.14 -1.23
N ALA A 72 7.03 14.92 -1.49
CA ALA A 72 6.79 13.91 -0.48
C ALA A 72 7.16 12.50 -0.92
N LEU A 73 7.66 11.69 0.02
CA LEU A 73 7.92 10.27 -0.13
C LEU A 73 6.81 9.46 0.53
N PHE A 74 6.07 8.71 -0.28
CA PHE A 74 5.17 7.68 0.18
C PHE A 74 5.93 6.36 0.36
N ILE A 75 6.09 5.92 1.61
CA ILE A 75 6.64 4.61 1.96
C ILE A 75 5.49 3.60 1.84
N HIS A 76 5.31 3.05 0.63
CA HIS A 76 4.15 2.22 0.31
C HIS A 76 4.36 0.77 0.77
N ILE A 77 3.76 0.42 1.90
CA ILE A 77 3.66 -0.97 2.38
C ILE A 77 2.78 -1.77 1.40
N PRO A 78 3.30 -2.82 0.74
CA PRO A 78 2.55 -3.59 -0.27
C PRO A 78 1.22 -4.18 0.25
N LYS A 79 0.18 -4.17 -0.60
CA LYS A 79 -1.16 -4.72 -0.28
C LYS A 79 -1.86 -5.38 -1.47
N THR A 80 -2.80 -6.29 -1.17
CA THR A 80 -3.78 -6.86 -2.13
C THR A 80 -5.17 -6.26 -1.95
N GLY A 81 -5.59 -5.42 -2.92
CA GLY A 81 -7.00 -5.03 -3.10
C GLY A 81 -7.58 -4.03 -2.08
N GLY A 82 -8.73 -3.45 -2.42
CA GLY A 82 -9.44 -2.40 -1.65
C GLY A 82 -9.33 -1.01 -2.27
N THR A 83 -9.93 -0.01 -1.61
CA THR A 83 -9.81 1.42 -1.96
C THR A 83 -8.33 1.75 -2.18
N SER A 84 -7.99 2.06 -3.43
CA SER A 84 -6.61 2.28 -3.81
C SER A 84 -6.26 3.71 -3.49
N PHE A 85 -5.51 3.91 -2.41
CA PHE A 85 -4.98 5.24 -2.06
C PHE A 85 -4.22 5.83 -3.26
N LYS A 86 -3.44 5.03 -3.98
CA LYS A 86 -2.79 5.49 -5.21
C LYS A 86 -3.80 6.03 -6.22
N PHE A 87 -4.89 5.31 -6.47
CA PHE A 87 -5.91 5.74 -7.43
C PHE A 87 -6.68 6.99 -6.98
N ASN A 88 -7.18 6.98 -5.73
CA ASN A 88 -8.07 8.03 -5.22
C ASN A 88 -7.34 9.30 -4.79
N VAL A 89 -6.04 9.20 -4.48
CA VAL A 89 -5.23 10.29 -3.92
C VAL A 89 -4.05 10.60 -4.83
N LEU A 90 -3.16 9.64 -5.08
CA LEU A 90 -1.91 9.93 -5.80
C LEU A 90 -2.12 10.23 -7.30
N TYR A 91 -3.13 9.63 -7.90
CA TYR A 91 -3.51 9.88 -9.28
C TYR A 91 -4.76 10.75 -9.37
N ASN A 92 -5.15 11.40 -8.27
CA ASN A 92 -6.17 12.42 -8.30
C ASN A 92 -5.65 13.61 -9.13
N ASP A 93 -6.54 14.22 -9.93
CA ASP A 93 -6.19 15.37 -10.77
C ASP A 93 -6.04 16.65 -9.95
N GLN A 94 -6.59 16.69 -8.73
CA GLN A 94 -6.45 17.79 -7.79
C GLN A 94 -5.16 17.70 -6.96
N LEU A 95 -4.40 16.61 -7.04
CA LEU A 95 -3.14 16.48 -6.30
C LEU A 95 -2.09 17.45 -6.86
N LYS A 96 -1.66 18.38 -6.01
CA LYS A 96 -0.66 19.41 -6.36
C LYS A 96 0.78 18.96 -6.10
N LYS A 97 0.98 18.12 -5.10
CA LYS A 97 2.31 17.63 -4.71
C LYS A 97 2.80 16.51 -5.61
N LYS A 98 4.07 16.56 -5.98
CA LYS A 98 4.78 15.44 -6.60
C LYS A 98 5.13 14.43 -5.51
N VAL A 99 4.67 13.21 -5.65
CA VAL A 99 4.90 12.14 -4.66
C VAL A 99 5.79 11.06 -5.24
N ALA A 100 6.94 10.83 -4.61
CA ALA A 100 7.73 9.64 -4.84
C ALA A 100 7.15 8.46 -4.09
N ILE A 101 7.19 7.28 -4.70
CA ILE A 101 6.72 6.05 -4.08
C ILE A 101 7.92 5.14 -3.88
N TYR A 102 8.19 4.84 -2.62
CA TYR A 102 9.05 3.72 -2.27
C TYR A 102 8.20 2.47 -2.14
N HIS A 103 8.51 1.47 -2.96
CA HIS A 103 7.87 0.18 -2.94
C HIS A 103 8.92 -0.87 -3.30
N LEU A 104 9.46 -1.54 -2.29
CA LEU A 104 10.46 -2.58 -2.48
C LEU A 104 9.92 -3.91 -1.97
N PHE A 105 9.93 -4.89 -2.86
CA PHE A 105 9.70 -6.28 -2.51
C PHE A 105 10.79 -7.11 -3.19
N ARG A 106 11.47 -7.94 -2.41
CA ARG A 106 12.49 -8.87 -2.89
C ARG A 106 12.16 -10.27 -2.39
N TYR A 107 12.38 -11.25 -3.25
CA TYR A 107 12.35 -12.64 -2.89
C TYR A 107 13.51 -13.38 -3.56
N PRO A 108 14.40 -14.04 -2.80
CA PRO A 108 14.43 -14.09 -1.33
C PRO A 108 14.65 -12.71 -0.69
N PRO A 109 14.16 -12.47 0.53
CA PRO A 109 14.38 -11.23 1.25
C PRO A 109 15.87 -11.09 1.59
N GLN A 110 16.33 -9.85 1.66
CA GLN A 110 17.68 -9.57 2.14
C GLN A 110 17.61 -9.10 3.58
N ASN A 111 18.17 -9.89 4.50
CA ASN A 111 18.08 -9.70 5.96
C ASN A 111 19.04 -8.61 6.47
N GLU A 112 18.97 -7.41 5.90
CA GLU A 112 19.72 -6.26 6.36
C GLU A 112 18.95 -4.95 6.14
N LYS A 113 19.23 -3.94 6.97
CA LYS A 113 18.64 -2.61 6.80
C LYS A 113 19.19 -1.96 5.54
N ARG A 114 18.30 -1.58 4.63
CA ARG A 114 18.64 -1.23 3.23
C ARG A 114 18.57 0.25 2.94
N ILE A 115 17.73 0.94 3.69
CA ILE A 115 17.47 2.35 3.47
C ILE A 115 17.27 3.02 4.82
N ASN A 116 17.75 4.25 4.91
CA ASN A 116 17.37 5.15 5.98
C ASN A 116 16.54 6.27 5.36
N PHE A 117 15.22 6.14 5.43
CA PHE A 117 14.31 7.15 4.90
C PHE A 117 14.51 8.50 5.58
N PHE A 118 14.95 8.52 6.83
CA PHE A 118 15.11 9.72 7.65
C PHE A 118 16.33 10.57 7.27
N LYS A 119 17.16 10.10 6.31
CA LYS A 119 18.19 10.92 5.64
C LYS A 119 17.66 11.67 4.42
N ILE A 120 16.39 11.52 4.08
CA ILE A 120 15.73 12.19 2.95
C ILE A 120 15.07 13.45 3.50
N ASP A 121 15.27 14.60 2.87
CA ASP A 121 14.75 15.88 3.39
C ASP A 121 13.25 16.05 3.16
N GLN A 122 12.71 15.43 2.09
CA GLN A 122 11.30 15.50 1.73
C GLN A 122 10.39 14.93 2.83
N ILE A 123 9.13 15.36 2.82
CA ILE A 123 8.13 14.89 3.78
C ILE A 123 7.90 13.40 3.57
N LYS A 124 7.83 12.62 4.64
CA LYS A 124 7.65 11.16 4.57
C LYS A 124 6.30 10.83 5.14
N PHE A 125 5.58 9.95 4.46
CA PHE A 125 4.35 9.40 5.01
C PHE A 125 4.17 7.93 4.64
N SER A 126 3.38 7.24 5.44
CA SER A 126 2.97 5.86 5.19
C SER A 126 1.54 5.63 5.61
N LEU A 127 0.95 4.58 5.06
CA LEU A 127 -0.34 4.07 5.50
C LEU A 127 -0.13 2.76 6.25
N VAL A 128 -0.60 2.73 7.48
CA VAL A 128 -0.66 1.52 8.31
C VAL A 128 -2.10 1.03 8.37
N ARG A 129 -2.28 -0.22 8.77
CA ARG A 129 -3.60 -0.85 8.97
C ARG A 129 -3.50 -1.95 10.00
N ASP A 130 -4.65 -2.57 10.29
CA ASP A 130 -4.75 -3.78 11.11
C ASP A 130 -3.65 -4.82 10.72
N PRO A 131 -2.79 -5.22 11.67
CA PRO A 131 -1.68 -6.13 11.38
C PRO A 131 -2.13 -7.50 10.88
N VAL A 132 -3.28 -8.00 11.34
CA VAL A 132 -3.82 -9.29 10.87
C VAL A 132 -4.22 -9.19 9.40
N ASP A 133 -4.92 -8.12 9.02
CA ASP A 133 -5.27 -7.87 7.63
C ASP A 133 -4.02 -7.65 6.76
N THR A 134 -2.95 -7.05 7.31
CA THR A 134 -1.65 -6.96 6.63
C THR A 134 -1.08 -8.33 6.33
N VAL A 135 -0.98 -9.20 7.34
CA VAL A 135 -0.42 -10.55 7.20
C VAL A 135 -1.17 -11.36 6.14
N ILE A 136 -2.49 -11.38 6.22
CA ILE A 136 -3.35 -12.11 5.27
C ILE A 136 -3.16 -11.56 3.85
N SER A 137 -3.15 -10.24 3.71
CA SER A 137 -3.07 -9.58 2.43
C SER A 137 -1.71 -9.77 1.75
N VAL A 138 -0.61 -9.69 2.51
CA VAL A 138 0.75 -9.92 2.00
C VAL A 138 0.93 -11.39 1.60
N TYR A 139 0.46 -12.34 2.42
CA TYR A 139 0.46 -13.75 2.07
C TYR A 139 -0.25 -14.00 0.73
N ASN A 140 -1.50 -13.57 0.61
CA ASN A 140 -2.26 -13.76 -0.64
C ASN A 140 -1.64 -13.04 -1.83
N HIS A 141 -0.88 -11.96 -1.60
CA HIS A 141 -0.19 -11.27 -2.69
C HIS A 141 0.99 -12.08 -3.22
N PHE A 142 1.81 -12.61 -2.34
CA PHE A 142 3.14 -13.12 -2.68
C PHE A 142 3.27 -14.63 -2.58
N ASN A 143 2.25 -15.37 -2.12
CA ASN A 143 2.37 -16.81 -1.91
C ASN A 143 2.67 -17.59 -3.20
N HIS A 144 2.25 -17.08 -4.36
CA HIS A 144 2.61 -17.64 -5.65
C HIS A 144 4.14 -17.66 -5.91
N ILE A 145 4.90 -16.80 -5.24
CA ILE A 145 6.38 -16.73 -5.29
C ILE A 145 6.99 -17.54 -4.15
N MET A 146 6.45 -17.41 -2.94
CA MET A 146 7.02 -18.02 -1.74
C MET A 146 6.78 -19.53 -1.64
N ASN A 147 5.64 -19.98 -2.19
CA ASN A 147 5.18 -21.37 -2.15
C ASN A 147 5.24 -21.98 -0.74
N MET A 148 4.62 -21.32 0.24
CA MET A 148 4.60 -21.77 1.63
C MET A 148 3.20 -21.80 2.21
N SER A 149 3.01 -22.55 3.31
CA SER A 149 1.72 -22.55 4.01
C SER A 149 1.50 -21.23 4.76
N PHE A 150 0.24 -20.86 4.96
CA PHE A 150 -0.11 -19.66 5.71
C PHE A 150 0.48 -19.66 7.13
N THR A 151 0.41 -20.81 7.83
CA THR A 151 1.00 -20.99 9.16
C THR A 151 2.50 -20.78 9.17
N HIS A 152 3.22 -21.32 8.18
CA HIS A 152 4.65 -21.10 8.09
C HIS A 152 4.98 -19.64 7.77
N PHE A 153 4.18 -19.00 6.91
CA PHE A 153 4.36 -17.61 6.52
C PHE A 153 4.29 -16.66 7.72
N TYR A 154 3.19 -16.65 8.48
CA TYR A 154 3.03 -15.65 9.55
C TYR A 154 3.93 -15.92 10.76
N ARG A 155 4.35 -17.17 10.98
CA ARG A 155 5.36 -17.50 12.00
C ARG A 155 6.76 -17.04 11.63
N ARG A 156 7.04 -16.95 10.33
CA ARG A 156 8.34 -16.52 9.81
C ARG A 156 8.42 -15.01 9.61
N TYR A 157 7.34 -14.40 9.16
CA TYR A 157 7.28 -12.98 8.81
C TYR A 157 6.20 -12.28 9.64
N PHE A 158 6.64 -11.56 10.67
CA PHE A 158 5.82 -10.77 11.59
C PHE A 158 6.42 -9.36 11.75
N ASP A 159 5.67 -8.42 12.33
CA ASP A 159 6.04 -7.00 12.46
C ASP A 159 6.45 -6.36 11.12
N MET A 160 5.77 -6.75 10.05
CA MET A 160 6.15 -6.39 8.68
C MET A 160 6.05 -4.88 8.43
N GLN A 161 5.04 -4.21 8.98
CA GLN A 161 4.85 -2.77 8.78
C GLN A 161 5.98 -1.99 9.46
N THR A 162 6.27 -2.32 10.73
CA THR A 162 7.31 -1.71 11.54
C THR A 162 8.69 -1.91 10.91
N LYS A 163 9.03 -3.14 10.52
CA LYS A 163 10.29 -3.44 9.83
C LYS A 163 10.45 -2.66 8.54
N PHE A 164 9.40 -2.58 7.74
CA PHE A 164 9.45 -1.87 6.48
C PHE A 164 9.72 -0.36 6.69
N LEU A 165 9.09 0.25 7.69
CA LEU A 165 9.33 1.65 8.07
C LEU A 165 10.73 1.90 8.66
N LEU A 166 11.29 0.90 9.34
CA LEU A 166 12.68 0.92 9.81
C LEU A 166 13.70 0.78 8.67
N GLY A 167 13.26 0.44 7.46
CA GLY A 167 14.08 0.33 6.26
C GLY A 167 14.57 -1.08 5.93
N TYR A 168 13.98 -2.11 6.55
CA TYR A 168 14.16 -3.51 6.18
C TYR A 168 13.24 -3.89 5.01
N ASP A 169 13.46 -5.07 4.42
CA ASP A 169 12.51 -5.65 3.48
C ASP A 169 11.21 -6.07 4.20
N LEU A 170 10.08 -6.05 3.49
CA LEU A 170 8.78 -6.42 4.07
C LEU A 170 8.79 -7.84 4.65
N LEU A 171 9.44 -8.77 3.94
CA LEU A 171 9.60 -10.17 4.33
C LEU A 171 10.96 -10.45 4.98
N ASP A 172 11.61 -9.44 5.57
CA ASP A 172 12.80 -9.67 6.38
C ASP A 172 12.45 -10.54 7.61
N VAL A 173 13.39 -11.35 8.11
CA VAL A 173 13.19 -12.17 9.33
C VAL A 173 13.73 -11.50 10.59
N HIS A 174 14.29 -10.30 10.49
CA HIS A 174 14.72 -9.48 11.62
C HIS A 174 13.61 -9.35 12.66
N SER A 175 13.97 -9.45 13.93
CA SER A 175 13.06 -9.24 15.05
C SER A 175 13.24 -7.81 15.57
N VAL A 176 12.19 -7.01 15.48
CA VAL A 176 12.23 -5.61 15.90
C VAL A 176 12.47 -5.52 17.40
N THR A 177 13.50 -4.79 17.79
CA THR A 177 13.79 -4.51 19.19
C THR A 177 12.94 -3.34 19.72
N ASN A 178 12.69 -3.31 21.03
CA ASN A 178 12.01 -2.17 21.66
C ASN A 178 12.73 -0.84 21.38
N THR A 179 14.06 -0.84 21.35
CA THR A 179 14.87 0.34 21.03
C THR A 179 14.60 0.84 19.61
N GLU A 180 14.53 -0.06 18.63
CA GLU A 180 14.17 0.31 17.25
C GLU A 180 12.73 0.85 17.17
N PHE A 181 11.79 0.22 17.87
CA PHE A 181 10.41 0.68 17.90
C PHE A 181 10.28 2.08 18.51
N PHE A 182 10.85 2.30 19.70
CA PHE A 182 10.79 3.62 20.35
C PHE A 182 11.50 4.70 19.54
N TRP A 183 12.57 4.36 18.85
CA TRP A 183 13.18 5.28 17.90
C TRP A 183 12.20 5.66 16.77
N LEU A 184 11.53 4.69 16.15
CA LEU A 184 10.53 4.94 15.11
C LEU A 184 9.33 5.76 15.65
N GLU A 185 8.85 5.42 16.84
CA GLU A 185 7.78 6.15 17.53
C GLU A 185 8.17 7.63 17.71
N ASN A 186 9.40 7.91 18.14
CA ASN A 186 9.89 9.28 18.26
C ASN A 186 9.91 9.99 16.89
N GLN A 187 10.30 9.30 15.82
CA GLN A 187 10.24 9.89 14.48
C GLN A 187 8.81 10.26 14.05
N VAL A 188 7.80 9.51 14.51
CA VAL A 188 6.39 9.85 14.26
C VAL A 188 5.96 11.03 15.12
N LYS A 189 6.27 11.02 16.43
CA LYS A 189 5.93 12.10 17.37
C LYS A 189 6.56 13.45 16.98
N GLU A 190 7.78 13.43 16.45
CA GLU A 190 8.50 14.59 15.95
C GLU A 190 8.01 15.08 14.58
N GLY A 191 7.12 14.32 13.91
CA GLY A 191 6.61 14.66 12.59
C GLY A 191 7.56 14.34 11.43
N ASN A 192 8.69 13.65 11.69
CA ASN A 192 9.64 13.22 10.67
C ASN A 192 9.06 12.13 9.75
N LEU A 193 8.06 11.39 10.26
CA LEU A 193 7.23 10.44 9.51
C LEU A 193 5.76 10.62 9.89
N ILE A 194 4.90 10.83 8.89
CA ILE A 194 3.46 10.92 9.10
C ILE A 194 2.83 9.57 8.83
N LEU A 195 2.12 9.03 9.81
CA LEU A 195 1.34 7.81 9.66
C LEU A 195 -0.14 8.14 9.51
N GLY A 196 -0.87 7.29 8.80
CA GLY A 196 -2.32 7.35 8.76
C GLY A 196 -2.94 5.99 8.47
N ASP A 197 -4.20 5.85 8.84
CA ASP A 197 -5.07 4.74 8.42
C ASP A 197 -6.23 5.30 7.61
N VAL A 198 -6.45 4.76 6.41
CA VAL A 198 -7.53 5.20 5.49
C VAL A 198 -8.94 4.98 6.06
N THR A 199 -9.06 4.20 7.14
CA THR A 199 -10.33 3.93 7.83
C THR A 199 -10.60 4.89 9.00
N THR A 200 -9.64 5.73 9.36
CA THR A 200 -9.72 6.64 10.51
C THR A 200 -9.49 8.09 10.08
N SER A 201 -9.57 9.03 11.02
CA SER A 201 -9.36 10.45 10.74
C SER A 201 -7.88 10.82 10.58
N SER A 202 -6.93 9.96 10.97
CA SER A 202 -5.49 10.27 10.87
C SER A 202 -4.99 10.39 9.43
N VAL A 203 -5.68 9.77 8.46
CA VAL A 203 -5.39 10.00 7.03
C VAL A 203 -5.49 11.47 6.63
N ASN A 204 -6.25 12.29 7.38
CA ASN A 204 -6.35 13.72 7.10
C ASN A 204 -5.01 14.46 7.28
N ALA A 205 -4.11 13.97 8.14
CA ALA A 205 -2.77 14.53 8.27
C ALA A 205 -1.97 14.36 6.96
N ILE A 206 -2.14 13.21 6.30
CA ILE A 206 -1.55 12.94 4.99
C ILE A 206 -2.17 13.85 3.91
N TYR A 207 -3.50 13.97 3.87
CA TYR A 207 -4.18 14.86 2.92
C TYR A 207 -3.73 16.32 3.06
N LYS A 208 -3.55 16.80 4.29
CA LYS A 208 -3.03 18.14 4.58
C LYS A 208 -1.64 18.35 3.99
N VAL A 209 -0.72 17.40 4.19
CA VAL A 209 0.63 17.48 3.63
C VAL A 209 0.65 17.40 2.10
N LEU A 210 -0.29 16.64 1.54
CA LEU A 210 -0.46 16.53 0.09
C LEU A 210 -1.20 17.73 -0.52
N GLU A 211 -1.61 18.71 0.29
CA GLU A 211 -2.43 19.87 -0.13
C GLU A 211 -3.69 19.46 -0.89
N LEU A 212 -4.28 18.33 -0.49
CA LEU A 212 -5.50 17.78 -1.08
C LEU A 212 -6.64 17.92 -0.07
N ASN A 213 -7.73 18.58 -0.46
CA ASN A 213 -8.87 18.71 0.43
C ASN A 213 -9.51 17.32 0.63
N PRO A 214 -9.87 16.87 1.85
CA PRO A 214 -10.56 15.60 2.05
C PRO A 214 -11.83 15.45 1.20
N LYS A 215 -12.50 16.56 0.86
CA LYS A 215 -13.68 16.57 -0.03
C LYS A 215 -13.36 16.33 -1.51
N GLU A 216 -12.10 16.50 -1.91
CA GLU A 216 -11.60 16.25 -3.27
C GLU A 216 -11.07 14.82 -3.43
N VAL A 217 -10.93 14.07 -2.33
CA VAL A 217 -10.52 12.67 -2.36
C VAL A 217 -11.68 11.82 -2.85
N ASP A 218 -11.44 11.04 -3.90
CA ASP A 218 -12.42 10.11 -4.43
C ASP A 218 -12.60 8.86 -3.55
N ASP A 219 -13.75 8.20 -3.68
CA ASP A 219 -14.11 6.98 -2.95
C ASP A 219 -14.19 5.74 -3.87
N TYR A 220 -13.43 5.73 -4.97
CA TYR A 220 -13.49 4.63 -5.93
C TYR A 220 -12.87 3.34 -5.36
N ILE A 221 -13.55 2.23 -5.62
CA ILE A 221 -13.10 0.87 -5.37
C ILE A 221 -12.82 0.22 -6.73
N LEU A 222 -11.56 -0.12 -6.95
CA LEU A 222 -11.12 -0.86 -8.12
C LEU A 222 -11.46 -2.34 -7.96
N ASN A 223 -12.05 -2.95 -9.00
CA ASN A 223 -12.30 -4.39 -9.12
C ASN A 223 -12.66 -5.01 -7.77
N ARG A 224 -13.86 -4.70 -7.27
CA ARG A 224 -14.39 -5.12 -5.96
C ARG A 224 -13.97 -6.55 -5.67
N LYS A 225 -12.86 -6.74 -4.94
CA LYS A 225 -12.33 -8.08 -4.70
C LYS A 225 -13.30 -8.78 -3.79
N VAL A 226 -14.07 -9.69 -4.36
CA VAL A 226 -14.81 -10.73 -3.67
C VAL A 226 -13.85 -11.59 -2.80
N ASP A 227 -12.54 -11.51 -3.05
CA ASP A 227 -11.51 -12.37 -2.46
C ASP A 227 -11.04 -11.95 -1.06
N SER A 228 -11.03 -10.66 -0.68
CA SER A 228 -10.47 -10.25 0.62
C SER A 228 -11.37 -10.69 1.79
N ILE A 229 -12.69 -10.54 1.67
CA ILE A 229 -13.66 -11.02 2.66
C ILE A 229 -13.62 -12.55 2.75
N LYS A 230 -13.52 -13.26 1.62
CA LYS A 230 -13.36 -14.72 1.57
C LYS A 230 -12.04 -15.21 2.18
N SER A 231 -10.99 -14.40 2.11
CA SER A 231 -9.67 -14.80 2.61
C SER A 231 -9.60 -14.85 4.14
N ARG A 232 -10.28 -13.93 4.83
CA ARG A 232 -10.31 -13.90 6.31
C ARG A 232 -11.26 -14.95 6.89
N SER A 233 -12.37 -15.25 6.21
CA SER A 233 -13.34 -16.25 6.67
C SER A 233 -12.80 -17.69 6.70
N ASN A 234 -11.70 -17.95 6.00
CA ASN A 234 -11.09 -19.29 5.91
C ASN A 234 -9.95 -19.50 6.90
N ILE A 235 -9.67 -18.53 7.77
CA ILE A 235 -8.59 -18.59 8.76
C ILE A 235 -9.19 -18.92 10.12
N LYS A 236 -8.60 -19.90 10.81
CA LYS A 236 -9.13 -20.36 12.10
C LYS A 236 -8.89 -19.30 13.19
N PRO A 237 -9.79 -19.16 14.19
CA PRO A 237 -9.63 -18.18 15.27
C PRO A 237 -8.27 -18.26 15.98
N GLU A 238 -7.76 -19.46 16.23
CA GLU A 238 -6.46 -19.66 16.86
C GLU A 238 -5.28 -19.11 16.04
N GLN A 239 -5.39 -19.15 14.71
CA GLN A 239 -4.36 -18.56 13.82
C GLN A 239 -4.43 -17.04 13.87
N LEU A 240 -5.64 -16.47 13.94
CA LEU A 240 -5.80 -15.02 14.10
C LEU A 240 -5.18 -14.53 15.41
N GLU A 241 -5.37 -15.27 16.49
CA GLU A 241 -4.80 -14.93 17.80
C GLU A 241 -3.27 -15.07 17.82
N GLU A 242 -2.74 -16.12 17.20
CA GLU A 242 -1.30 -16.29 17.05
C GLU A 242 -0.69 -15.15 16.22
N ILE A 243 -1.34 -14.73 15.13
CA ILE A 243 -0.90 -13.56 14.34
C ILE A 243 -0.89 -12.31 15.23
N ARG A 244 -1.91 -12.08 16.06
CA ARG A 244 -1.93 -10.94 16.98
C ARG A 244 -0.74 -10.97 17.95
N THR A 245 -0.47 -12.13 18.51
CA THR A 245 0.62 -12.33 19.48
C THR A 245 2.00 -12.08 18.86
N LEU A 246 2.19 -12.47 17.59
CA LEU A 246 3.47 -12.31 16.88
C LEU A 246 3.71 -10.90 16.35
N ASN A 247 2.67 -10.08 16.14
CA ASN A 247 2.77 -8.78 15.48
C ASN A 247 2.61 -7.60 16.46
N GLN A 248 3.18 -7.72 17.66
CA GLN A 248 3.01 -6.73 18.74
C GLN A 248 3.50 -5.34 18.35
N MET A 249 4.62 -5.23 17.63
CA MET A 249 5.16 -3.93 17.24
C MET A 249 4.29 -3.27 16.19
N ASP A 250 3.72 -4.04 15.27
CA ASP A 250 2.74 -3.51 14.31
C ASP A 250 1.43 -3.05 14.98
N PHE A 251 1.00 -3.70 16.07
CA PHE A 251 -0.15 -3.21 16.86
C PHE A 251 0.18 -1.93 17.62
N LEU A 252 1.38 -1.83 18.21
CA LEU A 252 1.82 -0.58 18.85
C LEU A 252 1.95 0.55 17.83
N LEU A 253 2.48 0.26 16.64
CA LEU A 253 2.57 1.20 15.51
C LEU A 253 1.18 1.70 15.09
N LEU A 254 0.20 0.79 14.99
CA LEU A 254 -1.19 1.16 14.69
C LEU A 254 -1.81 2.02 15.82
N GLY A 255 -1.37 1.85 17.06
CA GLY A 255 -1.79 2.71 18.18
C GLY A 255 -1.32 4.17 18.07
N LEU A 256 -0.45 4.50 17.11
CA LEU A 256 0.02 5.86 16.86
C LEU A 256 -0.87 6.65 15.87
N VAL A 257 -1.90 6.02 15.29
CA VAL A 257 -2.78 6.61 14.25
C VAL A 257 -4.25 6.67 14.64
#